data_AF-A0A6J1JI40-F1
#
_entry.id   AF-A0A6J1JI40-F1
#
_cell.length_a   1.000
_cell.length_b   1.000
_cell.length_c   1.000
_cell.angle_alpha   90.00
_cell.angle_beta   90.00
_cell.angle_gamma   90.00
#
_symmetry.space_group_name_H-M   'P 1'
#
loop_
_entity.id
_entity.type
_entity.pdbx_description
1 polymer ?
#
loop_
_entity_poly.entity_id
_entity_poly.type
_entity_poly.pdbx_seq_one_letter_code
_entity_poly.pdbx_strand_id
1 'polypeptide(L)'
;MPKDEAQLYAANELYNRGWFYHKEQRFWFIRVSNMEPLVKTNTHERGSYLCFDPQTFETVRKDNFVLHYEMVEKRPALPQH
;
A
#
# COMPACT_ATOMS: atom_id res chain seq x y z
N MET A 1 14.40 -5.08 17.77
CA MET A 1 14.22 -4.04 18.80
C MET A 1 12.71 -3.76 18.98
N PRO A 2 12.22 -3.28 20.13
CA PRO A 2 10.79 -3.08 20.38
C PRO A 2 10.08 -2.21 19.33
N LYS A 3 10.82 -1.27 18.72
CA LYS A 3 10.33 -0.42 17.63
C LYS A 3 10.07 -1.19 16.34
N ASP A 4 10.87 -2.23 16.05
CA ASP A 4 10.73 -3.04 14.85
C ASP A 4 9.49 -3.93 14.94
N GLU A 5 9.19 -4.43 16.13
CA GLU A 5 7.98 -5.23 16.38
C GLU A 5 6.73 -4.37 16.20
N ALA A 6 6.67 -3.19 16.84
CA ALA A 6 5.53 -2.27 16.67
C ALA A 6 5.31 -1.86 15.20
N GLN A 7 6.38 -1.65 14.44
CA GLN A 7 6.30 -1.35 13.01
C GLN A 7 5.71 -2.53 12.21
N LEU A 8 6.11 -3.77 12.51
CA LEU A 8 5.58 -4.97 11.85
C LEU A 8 4.09 -5.13 12.11
N TYR A 9 3.64 -4.93 13.36
CA TYR A 9 2.22 -4.97 13.70
C TYR A 9 1.43 -3.87 13.00
N ALA A 10 1.94 -2.63 12.99
CA ALA A 10 1.30 -1.52 12.27
C ALA A 10 1.18 -1.81 10.76
N ALA A 11 2.22 -2.35 10.14
CA ALA A 11 2.21 -2.74 8.74
C ALA A 11 1.22 -3.89 8.44
N ASN A 12 1.09 -4.86 9.36
CA ASN A 12 0.09 -5.93 9.23
C ASN A 12 -1.33 -5.37 9.32
N GLU A 13 -1.59 -4.44 10.24
CA GLU A 13 -2.89 -3.79 10.38
C GLU A 13 -3.26 -2.93 9.16
N LEU A 14 -2.29 -2.20 8.60
CA LEU A 14 -2.48 -1.48 7.35
C LEU A 14 -2.86 -2.43 6.21
N TYR A 15 -2.14 -3.55 6.08
CA TYR A 15 -2.46 -4.61 5.11
C TYR A 15 -3.89 -5.15 5.29
N ASN A 16 -4.30 -5.44 6.53
CA ASN A 16 -5.65 -5.93 6.84
C ASN A 16 -6.75 -4.93 6.44
N ARG A 17 -6.43 -3.63 6.41
CA ARG A 17 -7.33 -2.55 6.00
C ARG A 17 -7.27 -2.24 4.50
N GLY A 18 -6.55 -3.05 3.72
CA GLY A 18 -6.43 -2.90 2.27
C GLY A 18 -5.34 -1.92 1.81
N TRP A 19 -4.52 -1.40 2.73
CA TRP A 19 -3.33 -0.65 2.36
C TRP A 19 -2.23 -1.59 1.91
N PHE A 20 -1.42 -1.15 0.95
CA PHE A 20 -0.24 -1.87 0.50
C PHE A 20 0.96 -0.92 0.43
N TYR A 21 2.14 -1.44 0.69
CA TYR A 21 3.37 -0.68 0.59
C TYR A 21 4.01 -0.89 -0.79
N HIS A 22 4.36 0.21 -1.46
CA HIS A 22 5.02 0.16 -2.77
C HIS A 22 6.54 0.19 -2.60
N LYS A 23 7.24 -0.85 -3.07
CA LYS A 23 8.69 -1.05 -2.86
C LYS A 23 9.54 0.13 -3.32
N GLU A 24 9.28 0.62 -4.53
CA GLU A 24 10.07 1.70 -5.13
C GLU A 24 9.68 3.09 -4.60
N GLN A 25 8.39 3.43 -4.62
CA GLN A 25 7.92 4.73 -4.12
C GLN A 25 8.05 4.89 -2.60
N ARG A 26 8.17 3.78 -1.86
CA ARG A 26 8.33 3.75 -0.40
C ARG A 26 7.21 4.45 0.36
N PHE A 27 5.99 4.36 -0.17
CA PHE A 27 4.78 4.88 0.44
C PHE A 27 3.70 3.82 0.54
N TRP A 28 2.74 4.09 1.43
CA TRP A 28 1.52 3.31 1.57
C TRP A 28 0.45 3.81 0.62
N PHE A 29 -0.22 2.89 -0.04
CA PHE A 29 -1.29 3.15 -0.98
C PHE A 29 -2.54 2.35 -0.63
N ILE A 30 -3.70 2.86 -1.00
CA ILE A 30 -4.96 2.12 -0.99
C ILE A 30 -5.77 2.50 -2.23
N ARG A 31 -6.50 1.54 -2.80
CA ARG A 31 -7.43 1.83 -3.90
C ARG A 31 -8.53 2.76 -3.39
N VAL A 32 -8.92 3.75 -4.19
CA VAL A 32 -10.12 4.54 -3.88
C VAL A 32 -11.33 3.61 -3.93
N SER A 33 -12.16 3.62 -2.89
CA SER A 33 -13.35 2.79 -2.80
C SER A 33 -14.37 3.16 -3.89
N ASN A 34 -15.14 2.16 -4.34
CA ASN A 34 -16.18 2.31 -5.36
C ASN A 34 -15.68 2.83 -6.72
N MET A 35 -14.38 2.70 -7.01
CA MET A 35 -13.79 3.02 -8.30
C MET A 35 -13.07 1.80 -8.86
N GLU A 36 -13.58 1.28 -9.97
CA GLU A 36 -12.90 0.20 -10.69
C GLU A 36 -11.63 0.71 -11.40
N PRO A 37 -10.55 -0.09 -11.46
CA PRO A 37 -9.39 0.24 -12.28
C PRO A 37 -9.78 0.42 -13.76
N LEU A 38 -9.21 1.43 -14.41
CA LEU A 38 -9.36 1.68 -15.84
C LEU A 38 -8.75 0.57 -16.69
N VAL A 39 -7.69 -0.05 -16.19
CA VAL A 39 -7.00 -1.18 -16.82
C VAL A 39 -6.68 -2.17 -15.73
N LYS A 40 -6.91 -3.45 -16.00
CA LYS A 40 -6.49 -4.55 -15.12
C LYS A 40 -5.98 -5.70 -15.97
N THR A 41 -4.75 -6.12 -15.68
CA THR A 41 -4.08 -7.24 -16.34
C THR A 41 -3.56 -8.20 -15.28
N ASN A 42 -2.84 -9.25 -15.72
CA ASN A 42 -2.19 -10.19 -14.82
C ASN A 42 -0.95 -9.60 -14.13
N THR A 43 -0.35 -8.52 -14.66
CA THR A 43 0.93 -7.97 -14.16
C THR A 43 0.80 -6.58 -13.54
N HIS A 44 -0.20 -5.81 -13.96
CA HIS A 44 -0.42 -4.46 -13.47
C HIS A 44 -1.90 -4.05 -13.59
N GLU A 45 -2.23 -2.95 -12.93
CA GLU A 45 -3.49 -2.25 -13.11
C GLU A 45 -3.26 -0.72 -13.13
N ARG A 46 -4.20 0.01 -13.73
CA ARG A 46 -4.21 1.47 -13.75
C ARG A 46 -5.50 1.98 -13.13
N GLY A 47 -5.41 2.82 -12.10
CA GLY A 47 -6.58 3.26 -11.35
C GLY A 47 -6.34 4.49 -10.49
N SER A 48 -7.29 4.76 -9.59
CA SER A 48 -7.23 5.86 -8.63
C SER A 48 -6.85 5.33 -7.24
N TYR A 49 -5.83 5.93 -6.63
CA TYR A 49 -5.31 5.52 -5.33
C TYR A 49 -5.17 6.70 -4.40
N LEU A 50 -5.26 6.43 -3.10
CA LEU A 50 -4.81 7.32 -2.07
C LEU A 50 -3.39 6.90 -1.65
N CYS A 51 -2.48 7.84 -1.53
CA CYS A 51 -1.09 7.67 -1.13
C CYS A 51 -0.85 8.44 0.16
N PHE A 52 -0.36 7.79 1.21
CA PHE A 52 0.04 8.47 2.44
C PHE A 52 1.48 8.97 2.31
N ASP A 53 1.68 10.29 2.40
CA ASP A 53 2.99 10.93 2.42
C ASP A 53 3.41 11.23 3.88
N PRO A 54 4.41 10.52 4.43
CA PRO A 54 4.88 10.73 5.79
C PRO A 54 5.65 12.05 5.98
N GLN A 55 6.10 12.71 4.91
CA GLN A 55 6.83 13.99 5.02
C GLN A 55 5.88 15.15 5.29
N THR A 56 4.73 15.18 4.60
CA THR A 56 3.68 16.18 4.81
C THR A 56 2.63 15.73 5.81
N PHE A 57 2.60 14.43 6.13
CA PHE A 57 1.58 13.79 6.97
C PHE A 57 0.17 13.89 6.38
N GLU A 58 0.07 13.82 5.05
CA GLU A 58 -1.18 13.93 4.31
C GLU A 58 -1.47 12.68 3.47
N THR A 59 -2.73 12.50 3.09
CA THR A 59 -3.15 11.49 2.14
C THR A 59 -3.52 12.16 0.81
N VAL A 60 -2.74 11.88 -0.23
CA VAL A 60 -2.86 12.51 -1.54
C VAL A 60 -3.49 11.53 -2.54
N ARG A 61 -4.50 11.98 -3.28
CA ARG A 61 -5.09 11.20 -4.36
C ARG A 61 -4.20 11.21 -5.60
N LYS A 62 -3.98 10.05 -6.19
CA LYS A 62 -3.28 9.85 -7.47
C LYS A 62 -4.20 9.13 -8.44
N ASP A 63 -4.71 9.87 -9.41
CA ASP A 63 -5.49 9.31 -10.53
C ASP A 63 -4.56 8.77 -11.62
N ASN A 64 -5.06 7.81 -12.40
CA ASN A 64 -4.32 7.15 -13.49
C ASN A 64 -2.98 6.52 -13.06
N PHE A 65 -2.84 6.17 -11.79
CA PHE A 65 -1.63 5.54 -11.27
C PHE A 65 -1.52 4.10 -11.79
N VAL A 66 -0.35 3.73 -12.31
CA VAL A 66 -0.03 2.39 -12.77
C VAL A 66 0.62 1.62 -11.64
N LEU A 67 -0.10 0.65 -11.08
CA LEU A 67 0.41 -0.26 -10.07
C LEU A 67 0.89 -1.55 -10.73
N HIS A 68 2.20 -1.76 -10.72
CA HIS A 68 2.80 -3.07 -11.04
C HIS A 68 2.72 -3.98 -9.81
N TYR A 69 2.10 -5.16 -9.93
CA TYR A 69 1.87 -6.03 -8.76
C TYR A 69 3.18 -6.54 -8.15
N GLU A 70 4.26 -6.66 -8.92
CA GLU A 70 5.58 -7.02 -8.40
C GLU A 70 6.17 -5.98 -7.45
N MET A 71 5.73 -4.71 -7.55
CA MET A 71 6.15 -3.60 -6.69
C MET A 71 5.39 -3.53 -5.38
N VAL A 72 4.38 -4.39 -5.18
CA VAL A 72 3.64 -4.49 -3.93
C VAL A 72 4.41 -5.37 -2.95
N GLU A 73 4.60 -4.88 -1.72
CA GLU A 73 5.11 -5.70 -0.64
C GLU A 73 4.11 -6.77 -0.20
N LYS A 74 4.63 -7.92 0.20
CA LYS A 74 3.82 -9.01 0.75
C LYS A 74 3.38 -8.66 2.17
N ARG A 75 2.31 -9.33 2.64
CA ARG A 75 1.86 -9.24 4.03
C ARG A 75 3.04 -9.52 4.98
N PRO A 76 3.32 -8.64 5.97
CA PRO A 76 4.35 -8.89 6.96
C PRO A 76 4.05 -10.15 7.79
N ALA A 77 5.08 -10.99 8.00
CA ALA A 77 5.01 -12.09 8.93
C ALA A 77 5.18 -11.56 10.37
N LEU A 78 4.24 -11.90 11.24
CA LEU A 78 4.32 -11.54 12.66
C LEU A 78 5.08 -12.63 13.42
N PRO A 79 5.91 -12.27 14.41
CA PRO A 79 6.51 -13.23 15.33
C PRO A 79 5.41 -14.04 16.04
N GLN A 80 5.61 -15.35 16.16
CA GLN A 80 4.81 -16.19 17.07
C GLN A 80 5.55 -16.20 18.41
N HIS A 81 4.89 -15.70 19.46
CA HIS A 81 5.39 -15.75 20.84
C HIS A 81 5.05 -17.09 21.48
#